data_AF-A0A0U2WXL6-F1
#
_entry.id   AF-A0A0U2WXL6-F1
#
_cell.length_a   1.000
_cell.length_b   1.000
_cell.length_c   1.000
_cell.angle_alpha   90.00
_cell.angle_beta   90.00
_cell.angle_gamma   90.00
#
_symmetry.space_group_name_H-M   'P 1'
#
loop_
_entity.id
_entity.type
_entity.pdbx_description
1 polymer ?
#
loop_
_entity_poly.entity_id
_entity_poly.type
_entity_poly.pdbx_seq_one_letter_code
_entity_poly.pdbx_strand_id
1 'polypeptide(L)'
;MANEQVEKHQKKGLGYIFFIEGIFSVLWIGYLFKFYSFYKEAYFYVDKRLSLFIQMLSILNNNWDEIFIYFILSFFLITLTLFMSYLLYLTNKRALRRNKSTPFILCFNLLCCASLLANVCGFIFFVITILSASLVYIIFTLVNLNLDKEKPESEYDEGDIIEIKGPFKTKEEAQKEITIFFDKWKEKTIILGEEIYIEDGNYYVDIYVDTINK
;
A
#
# COMPACT_ATOMS: atom_id res chain seq x y z
N MET A 1 -31.78 -4.05 -8.62
CA MET A 1 -31.73 -3.07 -7.51
C MET A 1 -30.47 -3.19 -6.65
N ALA A 2 -29.96 -4.39 -6.32
CA ALA A 2 -28.71 -4.55 -5.55
C ALA A 2 -27.46 -3.97 -6.27
N ASN A 3 -27.30 -4.23 -7.58
CA ASN A 3 -26.17 -3.70 -8.36
C ASN A 3 -26.13 -2.16 -8.43
N GLU A 4 -27.28 -1.49 -8.38
CA GLU A 4 -27.35 -0.03 -8.47
C GLU A 4 -26.93 0.65 -7.15
N GLN A 5 -27.17 0.00 -6.00
CA GLN A 5 -26.71 0.48 -4.70
C GLN A 5 -25.22 0.22 -4.48
N VAL A 6 -24.69 -0.93 -4.92
CA VAL A 6 -23.26 -1.25 -4.87
C VAL A 6 -22.45 -0.28 -5.73
N GLU A 7 -22.92 0.03 -6.95
CA GLU A 7 -22.23 0.97 -7.85
C GLU A 7 -22.23 2.41 -7.31
N LYS A 8 -23.28 2.80 -6.59
CA LYS A 8 -23.40 4.13 -5.97
C LYS A 8 -22.52 4.28 -4.72
N HIS A 9 -22.36 3.22 -3.92
CA HIS A 9 -21.43 3.21 -2.79
C HIS A 9 -19.96 3.21 -3.25
N GLN A 10 -19.64 2.44 -4.30
CA GLN A 10 -18.29 2.40 -4.86
C GLN A 10 -17.87 3.75 -5.48
N LYS A 11 -18.78 4.44 -6.18
CA LYS A 11 -18.52 5.81 -6.70
C LYS A 11 -18.32 6.85 -5.58
N LYS A 12 -19.02 6.74 -4.45
CA LYS A 12 -18.84 7.64 -3.31
C LYS A 12 -17.46 7.47 -2.64
N GLY A 13 -16.98 6.24 -2.48
CA GLY A 13 -15.65 5.96 -1.91
C GLY A 13 -14.51 6.55 -2.76
N LEU A 14 -14.59 6.41 -4.08
CA LEU A 14 -13.62 6.99 -5.03
C LEU A 14 -13.59 8.52 -5.03
N GLY A 15 -14.76 9.17 -4.90
CA GLY A 15 -14.83 10.63 -4.81
C GLY A 15 -14.17 11.18 -3.54
N TYR A 16 -14.28 10.46 -2.43
CA TYR A 16 -13.64 10.83 -1.16
C TYR A 16 -12.11 10.71 -1.23
N ILE A 17 -11.59 9.63 -1.83
CA ILE A 17 -10.15 9.47 -2.06
C ILE A 17 -9.59 10.63 -2.89
N PHE A 18 -10.28 11.02 -3.97
CA PHE A 18 -9.87 12.15 -4.81
C PHE A 18 -9.83 13.47 -4.05
N PHE A 19 -10.82 13.72 -3.19
CA PHE A 19 -10.86 14.92 -2.36
C PHE A 19 -9.68 14.96 -1.37
N ILE A 20 -9.37 13.82 -0.73
CA ILE A 20 -8.21 13.72 0.16
C ILE A 20 -6.91 13.94 -0.60
N GLU A 21 -6.73 13.31 -1.76
CA GLU A 21 -5.52 13.51 -2.57
C GLU A 21 -5.35 14.97 -3.00
N GLY A 22 -6.44 15.65 -3.36
CA GLY A 22 -6.42 17.07 -3.70
C GLY A 22 -5.98 17.95 -2.53
N ILE A 23 -6.53 17.72 -1.33
CA ILE A 23 -6.08 18.41 -0.10
C ILE A 23 -4.59 18.15 0.13
N PHE A 24 -4.17 16.92 -0.11
CA PHE A 24 -2.80 16.51 0.14
C PHE A 24 -1.81 17.18 -0.82
N SER A 25 -2.18 17.37 -2.09
CA SER A 25 -1.39 18.17 -3.02
C SER A 25 -1.27 19.63 -2.59
N VAL A 26 -2.34 20.23 -2.02
CA VAL A 26 -2.28 21.58 -1.46
C VAL A 26 -1.32 21.65 -0.27
N LEU A 27 -1.32 20.64 0.61
CA LEU A 27 -0.37 20.55 1.72
C LEU A 27 1.07 20.43 1.24
N TRP A 28 1.33 19.62 0.21
CA TRP A 28 2.64 19.53 -0.43
C TRP A 28 3.11 20.87 -0.99
N ILE A 29 2.26 21.57 -1.76
CA ILE A 29 2.60 22.88 -2.32
C ILE A 29 2.89 23.89 -1.21
N GLY A 30 2.06 23.95 -0.17
CA GLY A 30 2.25 24.85 0.96
C GLY A 30 3.54 24.56 1.73
N TYR A 31 3.85 23.28 1.93
CA TYR A 31 5.10 22.84 2.55
C TYR A 31 6.32 23.23 1.71
N LEU A 32 6.34 22.90 0.41
CA LEU A 32 7.45 23.22 -0.48
C LEU A 32 7.68 24.73 -0.58
N PHE A 33 6.61 25.52 -0.71
CA PHE A 33 6.71 26.97 -0.79
C PHE A 33 7.40 27.55 0.46
N LYS A 34 6.97 27.13 1.66
CA LYS A 34 7.59 27.56 2.92
C LYS A 34 9.02 27.07 3.04
N PHE A 35 9.26 25.79 2.81
CA PHE A 35 10.59 25.20 2.90
C PHE A 35 11.59 25.87 1.95
N TYR A 36 11.23 26.10 0.68
CA TYR A 36 12.14 26.74 -0.27
C TYR A 36 12.34 28.22 -0.02
N SER A 37 11.35 28.91 0.55
CA SER A 37 11.51 30.31 0.99
C SER A 37 12.53 30.40 2.13
N PHE A 38 12.35 29.57 3.16
CA PHE A 38 13.31 29.42 4.26
C PHE A 38 14.70 29.00 3.75
N TYR A 39 14.76 27.96 2.93
CA TYR A 39 16.02 27.41 2.40
C TYR A 39 16.79 28.45 1.59
N LYS A 40 16.10 29.27 0.79
CA LYS A 40 16.73 30.35 0.03
C LYS A 40 17.44 31.36 0.94
N GLU A 41 16.80 31.73 2.05
CA GLU A 41 17.37 32.64 3.03
C GLU A 41 18.54 31.99 3.77
N ALA A 42 18.37 30.77 4.28
CA ALA A 42 19.43 30.02 4.96
C ALA A 42 20.65 29.78 4.06
N TYR A 43 20.43 29.39 2.80
CA TYR A 43 21.49 29.11 1.82
C TYR A 43 22.25 30.36 1.38
N PHE A 44 21.65 31.55 1.48
CA PHE A 44 22.33 32.81 1.13
C PHE A 44 23.55 33.07 2.03
N TYR A 45 23.49 32.67 3.30
CA TYR A 45 24.56 32.88 4.28
C TYR A 45 25.64 31.79 4.27
N VAL A 46 25.52 30.79 3.39
CA VAL A 46 26.46 29.67 3.30
C VAL A 46 27.55 29.99 2.28
N ASP A 47 28.81 29.75 2.66
CA ASP A 47 29.92 29.84 1.71
C ASP A 47 29.86 28.69 0.70
N LYS A 48 29.64 29.05 -0.56
CA LYS A 48 29.47 28.14 -1.70
C LYS A 48 30.77 27.46 -2.14
N ARG A 49 31.93 27.91 -1.64
CA ARG A 49 33.23 27.30 -1.91
C ARG A 49 33.48 26.05 -1.07
N LEU A 50 32.70 25.86 -0.01
CA LEU A 50 32.81 24.71 0.88
C LEU A 50 32.28 23.44 0.20
N SER A 51 32.71 22.27 0.69
CA SER A 51 32.13 21.00 0.26
C SER A 51 30.66 20.89 0.68
N LEU A 52 29.86 20.10 -0.05
CA LEU A 52 28.43 19.93 0.22
C LEU A 52 28.13 19.51 1.66
N PHE A 53 28.96 18.64 2.25
CA PHE A 53 28.80 18.21 3.63
C PHE A 53 28.96 19.37 4.62
N ILE A 54 29.96 20.23 4.43
CA ILE A 54 30.18 21.39 5.30
C ILE A 54 29.09 22.44 5.08
N GLN A 55 28.65 22.65 3.84
CA GLN A 55 27.51 23.53 3.55
C GLN A 55 26.25 23.06 4.30
N MET A 56 25.96 21.76 4.24
CA MET A 56 24.84 21.16 4.96
C MET A 56 24.97 21.36 6.48
N LEU A 57 26.16 21.09 7.04
CA LEU A 57 26.41 21.27 8.47
C LEU A 57 26.21 22.74 8.91
N SER A 58 26.64 23.70 8.08
CA SER A 58 26.46 25.13 8.33
C SER A 58 24.98 25.52 8.36
N ILE A 59 24.20 25.04 7.38
CA ILE A 59 22.74 25.28 7.34
C ILE A 59 22.08 24.72 8.60
N LEU A 60 22.41 23.47 8.97
CA LEU A 60 21.85 22.80 10.13
C LEU A 60 22.20 23.52 11.43
N ASN A 61 23.47 23.92 11.60
CA ASN A 61 23.92 24.55 12.83
C ASN A 61 23.27 25.92 13.05
N ASN A 62 23.13 26.72 11.98
CA ASN A 62 22.62 28.09 12.11
C ASN A 62 21.09 28.17 12.17
N ASN A 63 20.37 27.13 11.73
CA ASN A 63 18.91 27.13 11.59
C ASN A 63 18.26 25.87 12.17
N TRP A 64 18.88 25.26 13.18
CA TRP A 64 18.51 23.93 13.69
C TRP A 64 17.02 23.82 14.03
N ASP A 65 16.50 24.75 14.83
CA ASP A 65 15.12 24.66 15.33
C ASP A 65 14.09 24.68 14.18
N GLU A 66 14.30 25.56 13.21
CA GLU A 66 13.37 25.71 12.09
C GLU A 66 13.51 24.56 11.08
N ILE A 67 14.75 24.17 10.75
CA ILE A 67 14.97 23.08 9.78
C ILE A 67 14.50 21.73 10.31
N PHE A 68 14.61 21.52 11.62
CA PHE A 68 14.14 20.30 12.27
C PHE A 68 12.62 20.13 12.13
N ILE A 69 11.85 21.22 12.23
CA ILE A 69 10.40 21.19 12.00
C ILE A 69 10.10 20.78 10.55
N TYR A 70 10.83 21.31 9.57
CA TYR A 70 10.67 20.90 8.17
C TYR A 70 10.98 19.41 7.97
N PHE A 71 12.02 18.87 8.61
CA PHE A 71 12.30 17.44 8.56
C PHE A 71 11.15 16.59 9.11
N ILE A 72 10.59 16.95 10.26
CA ILE A 72 9.44 16.23 10.85
C ILE A 72 8.23 16.29 9.91
N LEU A 73 7.88 17.48 9.41
CA LEU A 73 6.73 17.65 8.52
C LEU A 73 6.93 16.86 7.22
N SER A 74 8.15 16.85 6.67
CA SER A 74 8.48 16.06 5.49
C SER A 74 8.31 14.56 5.73
N PHE A 75 8.71 14.05 6.90
CA PHE A 75 8.53 12.64 7.23
C PHE A 75 7.06 12.22 7.17
N PHE A 76 6.16 13.00 7.78
CA PHE A 76 4.73 12.73 7.72
C PHE A 76 4.16 12.85 6.30
N LEU A 77 4.54 13.89 5.56
CA LEU A 77 4.12 14.08 4.16
C LEU A 77 4.61 12.94 3.27
N ILE A 78 5.87 12.53 3.38
CA ILE A 78 6.41 11.43 2.56
C ILE A 78 5.72 10.12 2.95
N THR A 79 5.58 9.83 4.25
CA THR A 79 4.92 8.63 4.75
C THR A 79 3.48 8.52 4.22
N LEU A 80 2.69 9.60 4.31
CA LEU A 80 1.32 9.60 3.83
C LEU A 80 1.24 9.48 2.29
N THR A 81 2.18 10.08 1.56
CA THR A 81 2.29 9.94 0.10
C THR A 81 2.51 8.49 -0.31
N LEU A 82 3.48 7.82 0.32
CA LEU A 82 3.81 6.43 0.05
C LEU A 82 2.67 5.49 0.44
N PHE A 83 2.04 5.73 1.60
CA PHE A 83 0.90 4.95 2.06
C PHE A 83 -0.29 5.05 1.11
N MET A 84 -0.67 6.26 0.68
CA MET A 84 -1.75 6.46 -0.29
C MET A 84 -1.41 5.84 -1.65
N SER A 85 -0.17 5.98 -2.09
CA SER A 85 0.27 5.38 -3.35
C SER A 85 0.12 3.87 -3.34
N TYR A 86 0.43 3.27 -2.19
CA TYR A 86 0.29 1.85 -1.98
C TYR A 86 -1.17 1.41 -1.91
N LEU A 87 -2.03 2.11 -1.17
CA LEU A 87 -3.47 1.83 -1.13
C LEU A 87 -4.11 1.89 -2.52
N LEU A 88 -3.73 2.88 -3.33
CA LEU A 88 -4.21 2.98 -4.71
C LEU A 88 -3.74 1.82 -5.58
N TYR A 89 -2.53 1.33 -5.38
CA TYR A 89 -2.04 0.12 -6.05
C TYR A 89 -2.89 -1.10 -5.69
N LEU A 90 -3.26 -1.27 -4.41
CA LEU A 90 -4.09 -2.37 -3.95
C LEU A 90 -5.56 -2.29 -4.40
N THR A 91 -6.14 -1.09 -4.45
CA THR A 91 -7.59 -0.87 -4.68
C THR A 91 -8.00 -1.03 -6.16
N ASN A 92 -7.42 -2.03 -6.84
CA ASN A 92 -7.85 -2.59 -8.12
C ASN A 92 -7.38 -1.84 -9.39
N LYS A 93 -6.61 -2.55 -10.23
CA LYS A 93 -6.18 -2.16 -11.61
C LYS A 93 -7.34 -1.70 -12.51
N ARG A 94 -8.58 -2.15 -12.24
CA ARG A 94 -9.78 -1.74 -13.00
C ARG A 94 -10.25 -0.31 -12.71
N ALA A 95 -10.14 0.18 -11.47
CA ALA A 95 -10.56 1.54 -11.12
C ALA A 95 -9.58 2.59 -11.66
N LEU A 96 -8.28 2.29 -11.60
CA LEU A 96 -7.20 3.13 -12.12
C LEU A 96 -7.32 3.39 -13.64
N ARG A 97 -7.82 2.39 -14.40
CA ARG A 97 -8.03 2.51 -15.85
C ARG A 97 -9.16 3.47 -16.22
N ARG A 98 -10.13 3.69 -15.33
CA ARG A 98 -11.34 4.48 -15.61
C ARG A 98 -11.14 5.99 -15.35
N ASN A 99 -10.24 6.37 -14.44
CA ASN A 99 -9.96 7.78 -14.11
C ASN A 99 -8.46 8.09 -14.24
N LYS A 100 -8.07 8.75 -15.33
CA LYS A 100 -6.68 9.19 -15.58
C LYS A 100 -6.16 10.23 -14.59
N SER A 101 -7.06 10.90 -13.85
CA SER A 101 -6.67 11.97 -12.91
C SER A 101 -5.99 11.46 -11.63
N THR A 102 -6.34 10.27 -11.16
CA THR A 102 -5.75 9.66 -9.95
C THR A 102 -4.25 9.39 -10.08
N PRO A 103 -3.76 8.67 -11.11
CA PRO A 103 -2.32 8.48 -11.28
C PRO A 103 -1.57 9.79 -11.54
N PHE A 104 -2.24 10.80 -12.10
CA PHE A 104 -1.64 12.12 -12.32
C PHE A 104 -1.36 12.86 -11.00
N ILE A 105 -2.33 12.91 -10.08
CA ILE A 105 -2.18 13.58 -8.77
C ILE A 105 -1.13 12.86 -7.93
N LEU A 106 -1.14 11.53 -7.93
CA LEU A 106 -0.13 10.74 -7.26
C LEU A 106 1.28 10.99 -7.82
N CYS A 107 1.42 11.03 -9.16
CA CYS A 107 2.68 11.37 -9.81
C CYS A 107 3.16 12.77 -9.42
N PHE A 108 2.24 13.74 -9.35
CA PHE A 108 2.56 15.09 -8.88
C PHE A 108 3.07 15.08 -7.43
N ASN A 109 2.42 14.39 -6.51
CA ASN A 109 2.86 14.29 -5.11
C ASN A 109 4.22 13.57 -4.98
N LEU A 110 4.48 12.54 -5.79
CA LEU A 110 5.80 11.91 -5.85
C LEU A 110 6.87 12.85 -6.39
N LEU A 111 6.55 13.69 -7.38
CA LEU A 111 7.45 14.70 -7.91
C LEU A 111 7.75 15.79 -6.87
N CYS A 112 6.75 16.19 -6.08
CA CYS A 112 6.93 17.06 -4.92
C CYS A 112 7.90 16.44 -3.89
N CYS A 113 7.74 15.15 -3.57
CA CYS A 113 8.68 14.43 -2.71
C CYS A 113 10.10 14.43 -3.30
N ALA A 114 10.24 14.10 -4.59
CA ALA A 114 11.54 14.05 -5.27
C ALA A 114 12.23 15.42 -5.30
N SER A 115 11.47 16.52 -5.38
CA SER A 115 12.03 17.88 -5.37
C SER A 115 12.85 18.17 -4.10
N LEU A 116 12.48 17.59 -2.94
CA LEU A 116 13.22 17.74 -1.69
C LEU A 116 14.62 17.14 -1.71
N LEU A 117 14.93 16.29 -2.70
CA LEU A 117 16.29 15.77 -2.88
C LEU A 117 17.19 16.79 -3.59
N ALA A 118 16.62 17.79 -4.27
CA ALA A 118 17.33 18.82 -5.01
C ALA A 118 17.70 20.04 -4.16
N ASN A 119 18.36 19.82 -3.02
CA ASN A 119 18.94 20.87 -2.18
C ASN A 119 20.16 20.35 -1.38
N VAL A 120 20.89 21.23 -0.70
CA VAL A 120 22.08 20.86 0.09
C VAL A 120 21.75 19.87 1.21
N CYS A 121 20.56 19.95 1.80
CA CYS A 121 20.05 19.00 2.80
C CYS A 121 19.40 17.76 2.17
N GLY A 122 19.52 17.57 0.84
CA GLY A 122 18.87 16.49 0.11
C GLY A 122 19.25 15.10 0.61
N PHE A 123 20.48 14.93 1.11
CA PHE A 123 20.90 13.67 1.74
C PHE A 123 20.07 13.32 2.99
N ILE A 124 19.71 14.33 3.80
CA ILE A 124 18.85 14.12 4.98
C ILE A 124 17.44 13.74 4.53
N PHE A 125 16.89 14.44 3.54
CA PHE A 125 15.58 14.07 2.98
C PHE A 125 15.57 12.68 2.37
N PHE A 126 16.68 12.23 1.79
CA PHE A 126 16.83 10.86 1.30
C PHE A 126 16.74 9.84 2.44
N VAL A 127 17.44 10.07 3.56
CA VAL A 127 17.34 9.22 4.75
C VAL A 127 15.92 9.21 5.31
N ILE A 128 15.26 10.37 5.40
CA ILE A 128 13.86 10.49 5.84
C ILE A 128 12.93 9.71 4.90
N THR A 129 13.19 9.73 3.60
CA THR A 129 12.41 8.97 2.61
C THR A 129 12.55 7.48 2.83
N ILE A 130 13.77 6.97 3.08
CA ILE A 130 14.00 5.56 3.41
C ILE A 130 13.25 5.19 4.69
N LEU A 131 13.37 5.99 5.76
CA LEU A 131 12.67 5.75 7.03
C LEU A 131 11.15 5.70 6.85
N SER A 132 10.60 6.63 6.07
CA SER A 132 9.17 6.68 5.73
C SER A 132 8.74 5.43 4.96
N ALA A 133 9.51 5.03 3.95
CA ALA A 133 9.24 3.84 3.15
C ALA A 133 9.30 2.55 3.99
N SER A 134 10.29 2.43 4.88
CA SER A 134 10.40 1.32 5.82
C SER A 134 9.20 1.24 6.76
N LEU A 135 8.73 2.38 7.28
CA LEU A 135 7.54 2.42 8.13
C LEU A 135 6.29 1.94 7.38
N VAL A 136 6.05 2.46 6.17
CA VAL A 136 4.91 2.04 5.34
C VAL A 136 5.00 0.54 5.03
N TYR A 137 6.19 0.04 4.72
CA TYR A 137 6.41 -1.39 4.48
C TYR A 137 6.06 -2.24 5.70
N ILE A 138 6.53 -1.87 6.90
CA ILE A 138 6.22 -2.58 8.14
C ILE A 138 4.71 -2.59 8.40
N ILE A 139 4.05 -1.44 8.29
CA ILE A 139 2.58 -1.35 8.46
C ILE A 139 1.89 -2.29 7.49
N PHE A 140 2.32 -2.29 6.22
CA PHE A 140 1.72 -3.14 5.22
C PHE A 140 1.93 -4.63 5.52
N THR A 141 3.16 -5.05 5.83
CA THR A 141 3.45 -6.44 6.18
C THR A 141 2.60 -6.90 7.36
N LEU A 142 2.44 -6.07 8.40
CA LEU A 142 1.59 -6.38 9.55
C LEU A 142 0.10 -6.51 9.17
N VAL A 143 -0.40 -5.64 8.29
CA VAL A 143 -1.78 -5.72 7.79
C VAL A 143 -1.98 -6.98 6.96
N ASN A 144 -1.06 -7.28 6.04
CA ASN A 144 -1.17 -8.45 5.15
C ASN A 144 -1.08 -9.78 5.93
N LEU A 145 -0.20 -9.86 6.94
CA LEU A 145 -0.12 -11.02 7.83
C LEU A 145 -1.41 -11.30 8.61
N ASN A 146 -2.22 -10.25 8.87
CA ASN A 146 -3.52 -10.41 9.49
C ASN A 146 -4.61 -10.78 8.47
N LEU A 147 -4.51 -10.32 7.22
CA LEU A 147 -5.48 -10.59 6.16
C LEU A 147 -5.36 -11.99 5.55
N ASP A 148 -4.17 -12.60 5.53
CA ASP A 148 -4.00 -14.00 5.06
C ASP A 148 -4.75 -15.03 5.93
N LYS A 149 -5.29 -14.60 7.09
CA LYS A 149 -6.18 -15.44 7.93
C LYS A 149 -7.66 -15.35 7.52
N GLU A 150 -8.04 -14.35 6.72
CA GLU A 150 -9.42 -14.05 6.35
C GLU A 150 -9.49 -13.45 4.93
N LYS A 151 -9.14 -14.22 3.89
CA LYS A 151 -9.45 -13.79 2.51
C LYS A 151 -10.97 -13.67 2.34
N PRO A 152 -11.51 -12.50 1.96
CA PRO A 152 -12.94 -12.36 1.71
C PRO A 152 -13.34 -13.15 0.45
N GLU A 153 -14.50 -13.81 0.50
CA GLU A 153 -15.05 -14.74 -0.50
C GLU A 153 -15.08 -14.23 -1.95
N SER A 154 -14.95 -12.92 -2.16
CA SER A 154 -15.02 -12.27 -3.47
C SER A 154 -13.69 -12.22 -4.25
N GLU A 155 -12.59 -12.69 -3.68
CA GLU A 155 -11.25 -12.65 -4.30
C GLU A 155 -10.71 -14.01 -4.77
N TYR A 156 -11.48 -15.08 -4.62
CA TYR A 156 -11.09 -16.37 -5.20
C TYR A 156 -11.32 -16.35 -6.72
N ASP A 157 -10.27 -16.66 -7.48
CA ASP A 157 -10.36 -16.93 -8.91
C ASP A 157 -10.60 -18.44 -9.15
N GLU A 158 -11.16 -18.81 -10.31
CA GLU A 158 -11.30 -20.21 -10.71
C GLU A 158 -9.93 -20.90 -10.74
N GLY A 159 -9.81 -22.01 -10.01
CA GLY A 159 -8.55 -22.75 -9.83
C GLY A 159 -7.75 -22.39 -8.58
N ASP A 160 -8.18 -21.41 -7.77
CA ASP A 160 -7.50 -21.10 -6.50
C ASP A 160 -7.70 -22.23 -5.47
N ILE A 161 -6.60 -22.67 -4.87
CA ILE A 161 -6.60 -23.61 -3.74
C ILE A 161 -7.03 -22.84 -2.48
N ILE A 162 -8.18 -23.22 -1.92
CA ILE A 162 -8.75 -22.64 -0.72
C ILE A 162 -8.04 -23.17 0.51
N GLU A 163 -7.85 -24.49 0.57
CA GLU A 163 -7.27 -25.16 1.73
C GLU A 163 -6.63 -26.49 1.31
N ILE A 164 -5.47 -26.77 1.88
CA ILE A 164 -4.79 -28.07 1.77
C ILE A 164 -4.98 -28.77 3.12
N LYS A 165 -5.68 -29.91 3.13
CA LYS A 165 -5.89 -30.72 4.33
C LYS A 165 -5.04 -31.99 4.30
N GLY A 166 -4.37 -32.26 5.42
CA GLY A 166 -3.58 -33.48 5.62
C GLY A 166 -2.58 -33.31 6.76
N PRO A 167 -1.72 -34.31 7.01
CA PRO A 167 -1.69 -35.62 6.35
C PRO A 167 -2.75 -36.59 6.89
N PHE A 168 -3.42 -37.35 6.00
CA PHE A 168 -4.33 -38.44 6.35
C PHE A 168 -3.70 -39.81 6.09
N LYS A 169 -4.00 -40.81 6.94
CA LYS A 169 -3.46 -42.16 6.78
C LYS A 169 -4.26 -43.00 5.80
N THR A 170 -5.54 -42.68 5.62
CA THR A 170 -6.44 -43.41 4.74
C THR A 170 -7.21 -42.46 3.83
N LYS A 171 -7.54 -42.94 2.62
CA LYS A 171 -8.38 -42.19 1.66
C LYS A 171 -9.78 -41.88 2.23
N GLU A 172 -10.29 -42.77 3.07
CA GLU A 172 -11.61 -42.65 3.70
C GLU A 172 -11.66 -41.54 4.75
N GLU A 173 -10.58 -41.30 5.49
CA GLU A 173 -10.44 -40.17 6.41
C GLU A 173 -10.42 -38.84 5.65
N ALA A 174 -9.64 -38.79 4.56
CA ALA A 174 -9.58 -37.63 3.68
C ALA A 174 -10.97 -37.26 3.10
N GLN A 175 -11.72 -38.26 2.60
CA GLN A 175 -13.07 -38.04 2.05
C GLN A 175 -14.09 -37.57 3.09
N LYS A 176 -14.01 -38.07 4.34
CA LYS A 176 -14.88 -37.60 5.42
C LYS A 176 -14.64 -36.13 5.76
N GLU A 177 -13.37 -35.72 5.82
CA GLU A 177 -13.00 -34.33 6.09
C GLU A 177 -13.39 -33.36 4.98
N ILE A 178 -13.39 -33.82 3.73
CA ILE A 178 -13.93 -33.04 2.60
C ILE A 178 -15.44 -32.88 2.73
N THR A 179 -16.16 -33.96 3.04
CA THR A 179 -17.62 -33.91 3.20
C THR A 179 -18.02 -32.91 4.29
N ILE A 180 -17.30 -32.91 5.43
CA ILE A 180 -17.51 -31.94 6.52
C ILE A 180 -17.18 -30.51 6.06
N PHE A 181 -16.15 -30.32 5.23
CA PHE A 181 -15.79 -29.02 4.69
C PHE A 181 -16.84 -28.50 3.71
N PHE A 182 -17.30 -29.33 2.78
CA PHE A 182 -18.36 -29.00 1.82
C PHE A 182 -19.69 -28.72 2.51
N ASP A 183 -20.04 -29.45 3.56
CA ASP A 183 -21.25 -29.17 4.34
C ASP A 183 -21.20 -27.81 5.04
N LYS A 184 -20.02 -27.37 5.51
CA LYS A 184 -19.82 -26.00 6.03
C LYS A 184 -19.87 -24.92 4.96
N TRP A 185 -19.60 -25.29 3.70
CA TRP A 185 -19.52 -24.36 2.56
C TRP A 185 -20.76 -24.38 1.65
N LYS A 186 -21.71 -25.29 1.85
CA LYS A 186 -22.95 -25.44 1.05
C LYS A 186 -23.83 -24.20 0.96
N GLU A 187 -23.69 -23.25 1.90
CA GLU A 187 -24.45 -22.00 1.88
C GLU A 187 -23.83 -20.92 0.97
N LYS A 188 -22.67 -21.17 0.36
CA LYS A 188 -21.91 -20.19 -0.43
C LYS A 188 -22.07 -20.42 -1.94
N THR A 189 -22.05 -19.35 -2.73
CA THR A 189 -22.26 -19.33 -4.20
C THR A 189 -21.14 -19.94 -5.05
N ILE A 190 -20.15 -20.61 -4.43
CA ILE A 190 -18.94 -21.12 -5.08
C ILE A 190 -19.02 -22.65 -5.16
N ILE A 191 -18.79 -23.21 -6.35
CA ILE A 191 -18.69 -24.65 -6.55
C ILE A 191 -17.23 -25.06 -6.28
N LEU A 192 -17.05 -25.95 -5.32
CA LEU A 192 -15.74 -26.43 -4.89
C LEU A 192 -15.38 -27.74 -5.61
N GLY A 193 -14.12 -27.85 -6.03
CA GLY A 193 -13.51 -29.09 -6.51
C GLY A 193 -12.57 -29.69 -5.46
N GLU A 194 -12.31 -30.99 -5.60
CA GLU A 194 -11.36 -31.72 -4.75
C GLU A 194 -10.33 -32.45 -5.62
N GLU A 195 -9.07 -32.46 -5.18
CA GLU A 195 -8.04 -33.36 -5.69
C GLU A 195 -7.35 -34.07 -4.53
N ILE A 196 -7.38 -35.40 -4.54
CA ILE A 196 -6.71 -36.23 -3.53
C ILE A 196 -5.43 -36.79 -4.13
N TYR A 197 -4.28 -36.40 -3.57
CA TYR A 197 -2.98 -36.88 -3.99
C TYR A 197 -2.22 -37.54 -2.83
N ILE A 198 -1.19 -38.30 -3.17
CA ILE A 198 -0.36 -39.05 -2.21
C ILE A 198 1.04 -38.45 -2.23
N GLU A 199 1.52 -38.01 -1.07
CA GLU A 199 2.88 -37.52 -0.87
C GLU A 199 3.46 -38.18 0.38
N ASP A 200 4.66 -38.75 0.28
CA ASP A 200 5.33 -39.48 1.37
C ASP A 200 4.49 -40.58 2.05
N GLY A 201 3.62 -41.25 1.28
CA GLY A 201 2.76 -42.32 1.78
C GLY A 201 1.55 -41.86 2.61
N ASN A 202 1.32 -40.54 2.69
CA ASN A 202 0.14 -39.95 3.31
C ASN A 202 -0.76 -39.31 2.24
N TYR A 203 -2.06 -39.29 2.51
CA TYR A 203 -3.05 -38.65 1.64
C TYR A 203 -3.20 -37.18 2.01
N TYR A 204 -3.17 -36.33 0.99
CA TYR A 204 -3.46 -34.91 1.07
C TYR A 204 -4.66 -34.59 0.19
N VAL A 205 -5.35 -33.52 0.55
CA VAL A 205 -6.53 -33.04 -0.15
C VAL A 205 -6.34 -31.57 -0.47
N ASP A 206 -6.38 -31.25 -1.75
CA ASP A 206 -6.51 -29.89 -2.22
C ASP A 206 -7.99 -29.59 -2.47
N ILE A 207 -8.50 -28.57 -1.80
CA ILE A 207 -9.84 -28.04 -2.03
C ILE A 207 -9.67 -26.75 -2.83
N TYR A 208 -10.21 -26.71 -4.04
CA TYR A 208 -10.08 -25.57 -4.95
C TYR A 208 -11.42 -25.05 -5.44
N VAL A 209 -11.43 -23.86 -6.02
CA VAL A 209 -12.62 -23.31 -6.69
C VAL A 209 -12.75 -23.91 -8.09
N ASP A 210 -13.77 -24.74 -8.32
CA ASP A 210 -14.04 -25.36 -9.62
C ASP A 210 -14.84 -24.43 -10.52
N THR A 211 -15.89 -23.78 -10.00
CA THR A 211 -16.67 -22.81 -10.79
C THR A 211 -17.33 -21.76 -9.91
N ILE A 212 -17.32 -20.51 -10.38
CA ILE A 212 -18.07 -19.41 -9.74
C ILE A 212 -19.37 -19.23 -10.52
N ASN A 213 -20.52 -19.57 -9.90
CA ASN A 213 -21.82 -19.29 -10.49
C ASN A 213 -22.02 -17.76 -10.54
N LYS A 214 -21.95 -17.18 -11.74
CA LYS A 214 -22.27 -15.77 -12.02
C LYS A 214 -23.74 -15.54 -12.27
#